data_AF-A0A1C6LG75-F1
#
_entry.id   AF-A0A1C6LG75-F1
#
_cell.length_a   1.000
_cell.length_b   1.000
_cell.length_c   1.000
_cell.angle_alpha   90.00
_cell.angle_beta   90.00
_cell.angle_gamma   90.00
#
_symmetry.space_group_name_H-M   'P 1'
#
loop_
_entity.id
_entity.type
_entity.pdbx_description
1 polymer ?
#
loop_
_entity_poly.entity_id
_entity_poly.type
_entity_poly.pdbx_seq_one_letter_code
_entity_poly.pdbx_strand_id
1 'polypeptide(L)'
;MFSAPAVSARPSDAQAGHTARGRAARTGRAPGRGRGVFRPVAALLLSGLVTAAATLAGTGAAAADDSGRHQGGAAAVLDGLKTFDNAVLRMPGENGAPARTQELPAGLFEMTVDGGGKLKTYCIDLHNPTQDQAKYLETPWAETSLGANRNAGKIRWILQHSYPQVDDLAALAEAAGTGPLTERTAAAGTQVAIWRYSDGADVTASDKHAEKLADWLQKSARNVAEPRASLTLEPAAVSGRAGERLGPVTVRTDADQVSVAPPVDAAASGITVTDEKGTPVTSAGDGARLYFDVPEASGDGSASLTVQTTTSVPVGRAFAGTTRTQTQILAGSSESTVSARATATWSETGPAPALTARKNCAAGGVDITAANRGDGPFTFELGGNEHTVAAGATETVTVPVAEDQAYDFTITGPGGFRKSFTGVLDCATSGSVIATGDDLPADEDSGINAQSARGSLPASTGTATSGLEGDLAATGGSSTTPMIAALAVGFLVIGGGTLFVLRRKEAAGQPGA
;
A
#
# COMPACT_ATOMS: atom_id res chain seq x y z
N MET A 1 -16.19 -39.05 -35.50
CA MET A 1 -16.72 -40.43 -35.64
C MET A 1 -16.27 -41.22 -34.43
N PHE A 2 -17.25 -41.69 -33.63
CA PHE A 2 -17.28 -42.83 -32.68
C PHE A 2 -16.07 -43.06 -31.72
N SER A 3 -16.20 -43.40 -30.44
CA SER A 3 -17.35 -43.74 -29.60
C SER A 3 -16.89 -43.82 -28.14
N ALA A 4 -17.78 -43.45 -27.20
CA ALA A 4 -17.73 -43.91 -25.82
C ALA A 4 -18.11 -45.41 -25.72
N PRO A 5 -18.03 -46.00 -24.52
CA PRO A 5 -19.31 -46.45 -23.95
C PRO A 5 -19.49 -46.12 -22.47
N ALA A 6 -20.75 -45.84 -22.14
CA ALA A 6 -21.36 -45.84 -20.81
C ALA A 6 -22.00 -47.21 -20.52
N VAL A 7 -22.38 -47.46 -19.26
CA VAL A 7 -23.53 -48.24 -18.71
C VAL A 7 -23.38 -48.19 -17.17
N SER A 8 -24.24 -47.53 -16.36
CA SER A 8 -25.65 -47.83 -15.96
C SER A 8 -25.75 -49.13 -15.12
N ALA A 9 -26.47 -49.34 -14.01
CA ALA A 9 -27.65 -48.79 -13.34
C ALA A 9 -27.63 -49.34 -11.87
N ARG A 10 -27.93 -48.60 -10.78
CA ARG A 10 -29.26 -48.33 -10.14
C ARG A 10 -29.79 -49.49 -9.21
N PRO A 11 -30.84 -49.28 -8.37
CA PRO A 11 -30.76 -49.27 -6.90
C PRO A 11 -31.70 -50.32 -6.22
N SER A 12 -31.78 -50.36 -4.88
CA SER A 12 -32.98 -50.87 -4.18
C SER A 12 -33.09 -50.45 -2.71
N ASP A 13 -34.36 -50.33 -2.31
CA ASP A 13 -34.99 -49.77 -1.11
C ASP A 13 -34.93 -50.59 0.20
N ALA A 14 -35.51 -49.95 1.23
CA ALA A 14 -36.42 -50.51 2.26
C ALA A 14 -35.76 -50.93 3.61
N GLN A 15 -36.35 -50.74 4.79
CA GLN A 15 -37.45 -49.94 5.35
C GLN A 15 -37.52 -50.28 6.86
N ALA A 16 -38.18 -49.42 7.66
CA ALA A 16 -38.78 -49.69 8.98
C ALA A 16 -37.80 -49.96 10.16
N GLY A 17 -37.98 -49.43 11.36
CA GLY A 17 -39.12 -48.79 12.00
C GLY A 17 -39.30 -49.39 13.39
N HIS A 18 -39.25 -48.59 14.46
CA HIS A 18 -40.05 -48.87 15.66
C HIS A 18 -40.24 -47.66 16.58
N THR A 19 -41.50 -47.56 16.98
CA THR A 19 -42.25 -46.65 17.83
C THR A 19 -42.03 -46.87 19.33
N ALA A 20 -42.28 -45.82 20.13
CA ALA A 20 -43.19 -45.74 21.31
C ALA A 20 -42.58 -44.86 22.43
N ARG A 21 -43.13 -43.66 22.68
CA ARG A 21 -44.20 -43.32 23.63
C ARG A 21 -43.86 -43.54 25.12
N GLY A 22 -43.89 -42.44 25.89
CA GLY A 22 -43.97 -42.46 27.35
C GLY A 22 -44.20 -41.06 27.93
N ARG A 23 -45.47 -40.75 28.22
CA ARG A 23 -46.01 -39.49 28.77
C ARG A 23 -46.12 -39.66 30.30
N ALA A 24 -45.85 -38.61 31.10
CA ALA A 24 -46.74 -38.12 32.17
C ALA A 24 -46.02 -37.26 33.22
N ALA A 25 -46.73 -36.20 33.61
CA ALA A 25 -46.42 -35.20 34.61
C ALA A 25 -46.67 -35.68 36.05
N ARG A 26 -46.08 -34.98 37.04
CA ARG A 26 -46.79 -34.62 38.28
C ARG A 26 -46.11 -33.53 39.10
N THR A 27 -46.97 -32.66 39.61
CA THR A 27 -46.82 -31.55 40.57
C THR A 27 -46.53 -32.01 42.00
N GLY A 28 -45.87 -31.17 42.82
CA GLY A 28 -45.83 -31.31 44.28
C GLY A 28 -45.17 -30.14 45.01
N ARG A 29 -45.87 -29.58 46.01
CA ARG A 29 -45.56 -28.37 46.81
C ARG A 29 -44.83 -28.73 48.13
N ALA A 30 -44.15 -27.74 48.70
CA ALA A 30 -43.32 -27.61 49.94
C ALA A 30 -43.89 -28.25 51.26
N PRO A 31 -43.29 -28.10 52.49
CA PRO A 31 -42.07 -27.40 52.96
C PRO A 31 -41.19 -28.17 54.01
N GLY A 32 -40.04 -27.62 54.44
CA GLY A 32 -39.26 -28.17 55.56
C GLY A 32 -38.11 -27.29 56.06
N ARG A 33 -38.20 -26.87 57.33
CA ARG A 33 -37.25 -26.10 58.16
C ARG A 33 -35.88 -26.77 58.37
N GLY A 34 -34.82 -25.97 58.55
CA GLY A 34 -33.76 -26.34 59.51
C GLY A 34 -32.35 -25.73 59.38
N ARG A 35 -32.08 -24.72 60.22
CA ARG A 35 -30.84 -24.44 60.99
C ARG A 35 -29.57 -23.82 60.35
N GLY A 36 -29.10 -22.75 61.04
CA GLY A 36 -27.68 -22.46 61.35
C GLY A 36 -27.00 -21.42 60.48
N VAL A 37 -27.12 -20.11 60.75
CA VAL A 37 -26.16 -19.27 61.51
C VAL A 37 -24.71 -19.38 61.03
N PHE A 38 -24.17 -18.32 60.39
CA PHE A 38 -23.00 -17.54 60.85
C PHE A 38 -22.85 -16.23 60.00
N ARG A 39 -22.56 -15.16 60.73
CA ARG A 39 -22.20 -13.73 60.46
C ARG A 39 -21.33 -13.41 59.21
N PRO A 40 -21.00 -12.12 58.87
CA PRO A 40 -21.43 -10.81 59.41
C PRO A 40 -21.85 -9.75 58.36
N VAL A 41 -22.39 -8.65 58.87
CA VAL A 41 -22.57 -7.34 58.22
C VAL A 41 -21.24 -6.58 58.20
N ALA A 42 -20.88 -5.96 57.07
CA ALA A 42 -19.95 -4.84 57.02
C ALA A 42 -20.54 -3.76 56.09
N ALA A 43 -20.67 -2.56 56.65
CA ALA A 43 -21.25 -1.37 56.06
C ALA A 43 -20.31 -0.72 55.03
N LEU A 44 -20.89 -0.11 53.98
CA LEU A 44 -20.23 0.94 53.21
C LEU A 44 -21.11 2.18 53.23
N LEU A 45 -20.51 3.26 53.74
CA LEU A 45 -21.05 4.60 53.89
C LEU A 45 -21.12 5.31 52.53
N LEU A 46 -22.22 6.05 52.35
CA LEU A 46 -22.44 7.05 51.31
C LEU A 46 -21.75 8.37 51.67
N SER A 47 -21.23 9.07 50.64
CA SER A 47 -21.14 10.54 50.42
C SER A 47 -20.24 10.75 49.19
N GLY A 48 -20.52 11.51 48.13
CA GLY A 48 -21.56 12.49 47.83
C GLY A 48 -20.93 13.66 47.04
N LEU A 49 -21.46 13.94 45.82
CA LEU A 49 -21.46 15.21 45.05
C LEU A 49 -20.08 15.77 44.59
N VAL A 50 -19.85 16.24 43.36
CA VAL A 50 -20.51 17.33 42.63
C VAL A 50 -20.30 17.18 41.11
N THR A 51 -21.35 17.49 40.35
CA THR A 51 -21.40 17.70 38.89
C THR A 51 -20.49 18.84 38.41
N ALA A 52 -19.69 18.58 37.37
CA ALA A 52 -19.27 19.61 36.42
C ALA A 52 -19.35 19.02 35.00
N ALA A 53 -20.42 19.40 34.31
CA ALA A 53 -20.48 19.33 32.86
C ALA A 53 -19.42 20.28 32.30
N ALA A 54 -18.41 19.72 31.63
CA ALA A 54 -17.62 20.45 30.66
C ALA A 54 -17.87 19.76 29.32
N THR A 55 -18.79 20.35 28.57
CA THR A 55 -18.94 20.17 27.13
C THR A 55 -17.60 20.47 26.46
N LEU A 56 -16.83 19.44 26.15
CA LEU A 56 -15.85 19.51 25.07
C LEU A 56 -16.55 19.02 23.82
N ALA A 57 -17.14 19.99 23.13
CA ALA A 57 -17.54 19.89 21.76
C ALA A 57 -16.34 19.42 20.91
N GLY A 58 -16.66 18.49 20.02
CA GLY A 58 -15.90 18.02 18.85
C GLY A 58 -14.51 18.61 18.63
N THR A 59 -13.51 17.81 18.94
CA THR A 59 -12.42 17.56 18.00
C THR A 59 -12.18 16.07 18.04
N GLY A 60 -13.02 15.32 17.31
CA GLY A 60 -12.65 13.96 16.94
C GLY A 60 -11.28 14.07 16.28
N ALA A 61 -10.29 13.38 16.85
CA ALA A 61 -9.02 13.22 16.18
C ALA A 61 -9.35 12.63 14.81
N ALA A 62 -9.27 13.46 13.77
CA ALA A 62 -9.26 12.99 12.41
C ALA A 62 -8.12 11.98 12.37
N ALA A 63 -8.47 10.69 12.33
CA ALA A 63 -7.56 9.70 11.81
C ALA A 63 -7.07 10.32 10.49
N ALA A 64 -5.77 10.58 10.40
CA ALA A 64 -5.16 11.02 9.16
C ALA A 64 -5.51 9.94 8.13
N ASP A 65 -6.55 10.21 7.36
CA ASP A 65 -7.12 9.28 6.43
C ASP A 65 -6.15 9.27 5.25
N ASP A 66 -5.18 8.35 5.28
CA ASP A 66 -4.23 8.07 4.19
C ASP A 66 -4.98 7.36 3.04
N SER A 67 -6.14 7.90 2.70
CA SER A 67 -7.22 7.27 1.93
C SER A 67 -7.29 7.74 0.49
N GLY A 68 -6.23 8.42 0.03
CA GLY A 68 -6.08 8.91 -1.33
C GLY A 68 -4.87 8.37 -2.10
N ARG A 69 -3.93 7.64 -1.45
CA ARG A 69 -2.61 7.39 -2.06
C ARG A 69 -2.45 6.05 -2.77
N HIS A 70 -3.23 5.02 -2.45
CA HIS A 70 -3.00 3.67 -2.98
C HIS A 70 -4.28 2.85 -3.12
N GLN A 71 -4.47 2.23 -4.28
CA GLN A 71 -5.67 1.47 -4.66
C GLN A 71 -5.63 0.00 -4.24
N GLY A 72 -4.46 -0.43 -3.75
CA GLY A 72 -4.20 -1.78 -3.32
C GLY A 72 -2.93 -2.35 -3.94
N GLY A 73 -2.39 -3.36 -3.25
CA GLY A 73 -1.21 -4.10 -3.64
C GLY A 73 -0.17 -4.08 -2.52
N ALA A 74 1.09 -4.25 -2.92
CA ALA A 74 2.21 -4.12 -2.00
C ALA A 74 2.62 -2.66 -1.81
N ALA A 75 2.92 -2.31 -0.55
CA ALA A 75 3.63 -1.08 -0.18
C ALA A 75 4.97 -1.47 0.44
N ALA A 76 6.07 -0.82 0.03
CA ALA A 76 7.39 -1.21 0.45
C ALA A 76 8.32 -0.01 0.65
N VAL A 77 9.34 -0.18 1.49
CA VAL A 77 10.40 0.80 1.74
C VAL A 77 11.68 0.32 1.09
N LEU A 78 12.37 1.21 0.37
CA LEU A 78 13.61 0.89 -0.33
C LEU A 78 14.77 0.65 0.65
N ASP A 79 15.34 -0.56 0.61
CA ASP A 79 16.54 -0.94 1.38
C ASP A 79 17.84 -0.52 0.65
N GLY A 80 17.73 -0.21 -0.64
CA GLY A 80 18.82 0.24 -1.51
C GLY A 80 19.34 -0.84 -2.45
N LEU A 81 20.36 -0.49 -3.23
CA LEU A 81 21.04 -1.39 -4.17
C LEU A 81 21.87 -2.44 -3.41
N LYS A 82 21.67 -3.73 -3.71
CA LYS A 82 22.34 -4.84 -2.99
C LYS A 82 23.26 -5.66 -3.87
N THR A 83 22.78 -6.09 -5.03
CA THR A 83 23.53 -6.96 -5.93
C THR A 83 23.79 -6.23 -7.24
N PHE A 84 25.02 -5.76 -7.43
CA PHE A 84 25.36 -4.88 -8.53
C PHE A 84 26.78 -5.07 -9.03
N ASP A 85 27.02 -4.63 -10.27
CA ASP A 85 28.34 -4.37 -10.82
C ASP A 85 28.31 -2.97 -11.46
N ASN A 86 29.39 -2.54 -12.12
CA ASN A 86 29.45 -1.23 -12.74
C ASN A 86 28.98 -1.24 -14.19
N ALA A 87 28.44 -0.11 -14.63
CA ALA A 87 28.13 0.21 -16.01
C ALA A 87 28.72 1.58 -16.37
N VAL A 88 28.93 1.80 -17.67
CA VAL A 88 29.40 3.05 -18.23
C VAL A 88 28.29 3.64 -19.09
N LEU A 89 27.76 4.78 -18.65
CA LEU A 89 26.85 5.61 -19.42
C LEU A 89 27.67 6.55 -20.30
N ARG A 90 27.38 6.57 -21.60
CA ARG A 90 27.89 7.59 -22.52
C ARG A 90 26.83 8.66 -22.74
N MET A 91 27.20 9.89 -22.44
CA MET A 91 26.37 11.07 -22.68
C MET A 91 26.91 11.81 -23.91
N PRO A 92 26.06 12.17 -24.88
CA PRO A 92 26.48 13.00 -26.00
C PRO A 92 26.99 14.35 -25.48
N GLY A 93 28.00 14.91 -26.16
CA GLY A 93 28.45 16.27 -25.86
C GLY A 93 27.52 17.29 -26.52
N GLU A 94 27.21 18.37 -25.82
CA GLU A 94 26.40 19.46 -26.34
C GLU A 94 27.28 20.52 -27.01
N ASN A 95 26.74 21.22 -28.02
CA ASN A 95 27.39 22.37 -28.66
C ASN A 95 28.82 22.09 -29.17
N GLY A 96 29.07 20.87 -29.67
CA GLY A 96 30.38 20.46 -30.17
C GLY A 96 31.37 20.02 -29.09
N ALA A 97 30.97 19.94 -27.83
CA ALA A 97 31.77 19.31 -26.78
C ALA A 97 31.96 17.80 -27.05
N PRO A 98 33.06 17.19 -26.59
CA PRO A 98 33.24 15.76 -26.69
C PRO A 98 32.19 15.02 -25.84
N ALA A 99 31.84 13.80 -26.27
CA ALA A 99 31.01 12.90 -25.46
C ALA A 99 31.69 12.63 -24.12
N ARG A 100 30.88 12.58 -23.06
CA ARG A 100 31.32 12.28 -21.69
C ARG A 100 30.91 10.87 -21.31
N THR A 101 31.71 10.24 -20.47
CA THR A 101 31.37 8.93 -19.89
C THR A 101 31.27 9.04 -18.39
N GLN A 102 30.29 8.37 -17.82
CA GLN A 102 30.09 8.27 -16.38
C GLN A 102 30.01 6.79 -16.00
N GLU A 103 30.78 6.39 -15.00
CA GLU A 103 30.63 5.08 -14.38
C GLU A 103 29.57 5.17 -13.27
N LEU A 104 28.68 4.19 -13.22
CA LEU A 104 27.61 4.11 -12.24
C LEU A 104 27.32 2.65 -11.86
N PRO A 105 26.77 2.39 -10.67
CA PRO A 105 26.39 1.04 -10.29
C PRO A 105 25.10 0.61 -11.00
N ALA A 106 25.06 -0.63 -11.48
CA ALA A 106 23.95 -1.25 -12.19
C ALA A 106 23.59 -2.58 -11.54
N GLY A 107 22.33 -2.75 -11.13
CA GLY A 107 21.91 -4.01 -10.54
C GLY A 107 20.60 -3.95 -9.77
N LEU A 108 20.46 -4.90 -8.87
CA LEU A 108 19.21 -5.24 -8.19
C LEU A 108 19.10 -4.54 -6.84
N PHE A 109 17.97 -3.86 -6.67
CA PHE A 109 17.55 -3.22 -5.43
C PHE A 109 16.68 -4.15 -4.61
N GLU A 110 16.73 -4.00 -3.30
CA GLU A 110 15.80 -4.67 -2.39
C GLU A 110 14.88 -3.67 -1.70
N MET A 111 13.66 -4.12 -1.41
CA MET A 111 12.69 -3.37 -0.63
C MET A 111 12.07 -4.26 0.45
N THR A 112 11.74 -3.66 1.59
CA THR A 112 10.99 -4.28 2.68
C THR A 112 9.52 -3.97 2.56
N VAL A 113 8.65 -4.99 2.49
CA VAL A 113 7.20 -4.81 2.39
C VAL A 113 6.59 -4.51 3.76
N ASP A 114 5.67 -3.54 3.80
CA ASP A 114 4.86 -3.23 4.98
C ASP A 114 4.06 -4.49 5.39
N GLY A 115 4.26 -4.97 6.62
CA GLY A 115 3.60 -6.19 7.10
C GLY A 115 4.29 -7.50 6.70
N GLY A 116 5.48 -7.44 6.10
CA GLY A 116 6.36 -8.59 5.88
C GLY A 116 6.50 -9.00 4.41
N GLY A 117 7.68 -9.49 4.07
CA GLY A 117 8.08 -9.84 2.71
C GLY A 117 9.21 -8.97 2.18
N LYS A 118 9.80 -9.40 1.07
CA LYS A 118 10.90 -8.71 0.37
C LYS A 118 10.63 -8.66 -1.12
N LEU A 119 10.92 -7.51 -1.71
CA LEU A 119 10.86 -7.30 -3.14
C LEU A 119 12.27 -7.09 -3.68
N LYS A 120 12.52 -7.62 -4.87
CA LYS A 120 13.71 -7.41 -5.68
C LYS A 120 13.29 -6.61 -6.91
N THR A 121 13.94 -5.48 -7.16
CA THR A 121 13.53 -4.53 -8.20
C THR A 121 14.71 -4.01 -9.01
N TYR A 122 14.44 -3.55 -10.24
CA TYR A 122 15.37 -2.80 -11.07
C TYR A 122 14.86 -1.38 -11.29
N CYS A 123 15.78 -0.46 -11.57
CA CYS A 123 15.50 0.93 -11.87
C CYS A 123 14.96 1.12 -13.30
N ILE A 124 13.97 1.99 -13.46
CA ILE A 124 13.40 2.38 -14.77
C ILE A 124 13.90 3.76 -15.23
N ASP A 125 14.34 4.65 -14.33
CA ASP A 125 14.83 5.97 -14.70
C ASP A 125 16.30 6.10 -14.31
N LEU A 126 17.18 6.01 -15.29
CA LEU A 126 18.63 6.05 -15.11
C LEU A 126 19.12 7.39 -14.50
N HIS A 127 18.40 8.48 -14.78
CA HIS A 127 18.84 9.84 -14.49
C HIS A 127 18.27 10.41 -13.19
N ASN A 128 17.25 9.76 -12.63
CA ASN A 128 16.62 10.16 -11.38
C ASN A 128 17.11 9.24 -10.24
N PRO A 129 17.94 9.72 -9.31
CA PRO A 129 18.48 8.85 -8.26
C PRO A 129 17.38 8.35 -7.32
N THR A 130 17.58 7.16 -6.75
CA THR A 130 16.70 6.67 -5.68
C THR A 130 16.88 7.52 -4.42
N GLN A 131 15.78 7.80 -3.73
CA GLN A 131 15.84 8.38 -2.39
C GLN A 131 15.96 7.30 -1.31
N ASP A 132 16.87 7.50 -0.36
CA ASP A 132 17.09 6.57 0.74
C ASP A 132 15.80 6.39 1.56
N GLN A 133 15.43 5.14 1.82
CA GLN A 133 14.24 4.79 2.61
C GLN A 133 12.92 5.36 2.05
N ALA A 134 12.88 5.69 0.75
CA ALA A 134 11.64 6.10 0.11
C ALA A 134 10.59 4.99 0.17
N LYS A 135 9.34 5.41 0.41
CA LYS A 135 8.17 4.53 0.34
C LYS A 135 7.67 4.46 -1.09
N TYR A 136 7.46 3.23 -1.54
CA TYR A 136 6.97 2.85 -2.86
C TYR A 136 5.64 2.12 -2.76
N LEU A 137 4.83 2.30 -3.80
CA LEU A 137 3.51 1.69 -3.93
C LEU A 137 3.41 0.94 -5.25
N GLU A 138 2.84 -0.27 -5.21
CA GLU A 138 2.49 -1.00 -6.42
C GLU A 138 1.56 -0.14 -7.30
N THR A 139 1.96 0.14 -8.53
CA THR A 139 1.29 1.13 -9.37
C THR A 139 1.12 0.57 -10.79
N PRO A 140 -0.03 0.77 -11.45
CA PRO A 140 -0.21 0.39 -12.86
C PRO A 140 0.78 1.13 -13.77
N TRP A 141 1.20 0.52 -14.88
CA TRP A 141 2.12 1.17 -15.82
C TRP A 141 1.57 2.50 -16.35
N ALA A 142 0.26 2.56 -16.61
CA ALA A 142 -0.41 3.78 -17.09
C ALA A 142 -0.30 4.99 -16.14
N GLU A 143 0.04 4.75 -14.86
CA GLU A 143 0.22 5.76 -13.82
C GLU A 143 1.70 6.05 -13.51
N THR A 144 2.62 5.57 -14.36
CA THR A 144 4.07 5.79 -14.26
C THR A 144 4.71 6.07 -15.63
N SER A 145 6.02 6.32 -15.63
CA SER A 145 6.84 6.45 -16.85
C SER A 145 6.82 5.23 -17.79
N LEU A 146 6.35 4.07 -17.32
CA LEU A 146 6.17 2.89 -18.17
C LEU A 146 4.94 2.97 -19.08
N GLY A 147 3.94 3.79 -18.74
CA GLY A 147 2.66 3.85 -19.45
C GLY A 147 2.77 4.36 -20.88
N ALA A 148 3.62 5.38 -21.09
CA ALA A 148 3.93 5.91 -22.41
C ALA A 148 5.05 5.11 -23.12
N ASN A 149 5.78 4.26 -22.39
CA ASN A 149 6.89 3.52 -22.95
C ASN A 149 6.43 2.30 -23.76
N ARG A 150 6.54 2.41 -25.09
CA ARG A 150 6.19 1.34 -26.04
C ARG A 150 6.99 0.05 -25.88
N ASN A 151 8.10 0.08 -25.15
CA ASN A 151 8.96 -1.06 -24.83
C ASN A 151 8.74 -1.62 -23.41
N ALA A 152 7.78 -1.13 -22.62
CA ALA A 152 7.51 -1.64 -21.27
C ALA A 152 7.29 -3.17 -21.25
N GLY A 153 6.63 -3.70 -22.28
CA GLY A 153 6.48 -5.14 -22.46
C GLY A 153 7.80 -5.89 -22.67
N LYS A 154 8.78 -5.29 -23.36
CA LYS A 154 10.12 -5.88 -23.52
C LYS A 154 10.91 -5.88 -22.22
N ILE A 155 10.77 -4.82 -21.42
CA ILE A 155 11.37 -4.75 -20.07
C ILE A 155 10.82 -5.90 -19.22
N ARG A 156 9.50 -6.10 -19.20
CA ARG A 156 8.92 -7.24 -18.49
C ARG A 156 9.44 -8.59 -19.00
N TRP A 157 9.57 -8.75 -20.32
CA TRP A 157 10.15 -9.97 -20.86
C TRP A 157 11.56 -10.22 -20.34
N ILE A 158 12.41 -9.18 -20.27
CA ILE A 158 13.77 -9.26 -19.71
C ILE A 158 13.71 -9.76 -18.25
N LEU A 159 12.83 -9.19 -17.44
CA LEU A 159 12.67 -9.59 -16.03
C LEU A 159 12.29 -11.07 -15.87
N GLN A 160 11.51 -11.63 -16.80
CA GLN A 160 11.10 -13.03 -16.77
C GLN A 160 12.18 -14.00 -17.29
N HIS A 161 13.16 -13.52 -18.04
CA HIS A 161 14.16 -14.34 -18.74
C HIS A 161 15.60 -14.06 -18.28
N SER A 162 15.75 -13.41 -17.13
CA SER A 162 17.05 -13.09 -16.53
C SER A 162 17.00 -13.19 -15.01
N TYR A 163 18.13 -12.93 -14.37
CA TYR A 163 18.25 -12.88 -12.91
C TYR A 163 17.34 -11.77 -12.33
N PRO A 164 16.65 -12.00 -11.20
CA PRO A 164 16.68 -13.20 -10.35
C PRO A 164 15.60 -14.24 -10.69
N GLN A 165 14.77 -14.07 -11.72
CA GLN A 165 13.77 -15.08 -12.10
C GLN A 165 14.43 -16.34 -12.67
N VAL A 166 15.51 -16.15 -13.40
CA VAL A 166 16.42 -17.22 -13.80
C VAL A 166 17.66 -17.12 -12.92
N ASP A 167 17.68 -17.92 -11.85
CA ASP A 167 18.77 -17.96 -10.86
C ASP A 167 19.80 -19.07 -11.12
N ASP A 168 19.51 -20.02 -12.01
CA ASP A 168 20.51 -20.90 -12.62
C ASP A 168 21.39 -20.10 -13.59
N LEU A 169 22.43 -19.50 -13.04
CA LEU A 169 23.36 -18.64 -13.79
C LEU A 169 24.18 -19.41 -14.83
N ALA A 170 24.38 -20.72 -14.66
CA ALA A 170 25.08 -21.53 -15.63
C ALA A 170 24.21 -21.72 -16.89
N ALA A 171 22.93 -22.06 -16.70
CA ALA A 171 21.97 -22.17 -17.79
C ALA A 171 21.74 -20.82 -18.48
N LEU A 172 21.63 -19.72 -17.72
CA LEU A 172 21.49 -18.38 -18.29
C LEU A 172 22.72 -17.99 -19.13
N ALA A 173 23.92 -18.27 -18.63
CA ALA A 173 25.17 -18.01 -19.33
C ALA A 173 25.30 -18.80 -20.64
N GLU A 174 24.87 -20.07 -20.62
CA GLU A 174 24.84 -20.93 -21.81
C GLU A 174 23.86 -20.39 -22.85
N ALA A 175 22.63 -20.08 -22.45
CA ALA A 175 21.60 -19.53 -23.34
C ALA A 175 22.01 -18.20 -23.99
N ALA A 176 22.70 -17.34 -23.25
CA ALA A 176 23.15 -16.03 -23.71
C ALA A 176 24.54 -16.04 -24.38
N GLY A 177 25.28 -17.16 -24.33
CA GLY A 177 26.64 -17.25 -24.89
C GLY A 177 27.65 -16.30 -24.23
N THR A 178 27.44 -15.96 -22.96
CA THR A 178 28.20 -14.91 -22.26
C THR A 178 29.58 -15.40 -21.85
N GLY A 179 29.66 -16.66 -21.38
CA GLY A 179 30.68 -17.12 -20.42
C GLY A 179 30.15 -17.04 -18.99
N PRO A 180 30.90 -17.50 -17.97
CA PRO A 180 30.39 -17.64 -16.60
C PRO A 180 29.80 -16.34 -16.06
N LEU A 181 28.59 -16.43 -15.48
CA LEU A 181 27.92 -15.33 -14.80
C LEU A 181 27.99 -15.51 -13.29
N THR A 182 28.07 -14.39 -12.59
CA THR A 182 27.84 -14.25 -11.15
C THR A 182 26.55 -13.48 -10.93
N GLU A 183 25.98 -13.51 -9.72
CA GLU A 183 24.76 -12.74 -9.42
C GLU A 183 24.95 -11.24 -9.72
N ARG A 184 26.15 -10.70 -9.42
CA ARG A 184 26.50 -9.30 -9.67
C ARG A 184 26.51 -8.97 -11.17
N THR A 185 27.19 -9.79 -11.97
CA THR A 185 27.30 -9.57 -13.42
C THR A 185 25.97 -9.85 -14.14
N ALA A 186 25.20 -10.85 -13.70
CA ALA A 186 23.85 -11.09 -14.20
C ALA A 186 22.90 -9.93 -13.86
N ALA A 187 22.96 -9.42 -12.64
CA ALA A 187 22.16 -8.26 -12.24
C ALA A 187 22.52 -7.00 -13.03
N ALA A 188 23.81 -6.72 -13.21
CA ALA A 188 24.28 -5.58 -14.00
C ALA A 188 23.87 -5.70 -15.48
N GLY A 189 24.09 -6.85 -16.11
CA GLY A 189 23.69 -7.08 -17.51
C GLY A 189 22.17 -6.94 -17.71
N THR A 190 21.38 -7.38 -16.73
CA THR A 190 19.92 -7.22 -16.73
C THR A 190 19.52 -5.74 -16.63
N GLN A 191 20.08 -5.00 -15.67
CA GLN A 191 19.80 -3.56 -15.49
C GLN A 191 20.18 -2.74 -16.73
N VAL A 192 21.32 -3.04 -17.35
CA VAL A 192 21.77 -2.40 -18.59
C VAL A 192 20.77 -2.64 -19.73
N ALA A 193 20.30 -3.89 -19.91
CA ALA A 193 19.29 -4.19 -20.93
C ALA A 193 17.95 -3.45 -20.68
N ILE A 194 17.58 -3.27 -19.41
CA ILE A 194 16.39 -2.50 -19.01
C ILE A 194 16.58 -1.03 -19.40
N TRP A 195 17.69 -0.38 -19.02
CA TRP A 195 17.96 1.03 -19.33
C TRP A 195 17.99 1.36 -20.83
N ARG A 196 18.44 0.40 -21.65
CA ARG A 196 18.37 0.53 -23.11
C ARG A 196 16.93 0.58 -23.66
N TYR A 197 15.95 0.09 -22.91
CA TYR A 197 14.53 0.15 -23.28
C TYR A 197 13.72 1.18 -22.49
N SER A 198 14.08 1.47 -21.24
CA SER A 198 13.38 2.45 -20.41
C SER A 198 13.76 3.89 -20.77
N ASP A 199 15.06 4.16 -20.89
CA ASP A 199 15.63 5.50 -21.12
C ASP A 199 16.14 5.67 -22.56
N GLY A 200 16.32 4.57 -23.30
CA GLY A 200 17.00 4.60 -24.59
C GLY A 200 18.50 4.93 -24.45
N ALA A 201 19.08 4.70 -23.27
CA ALA A 201 20.43 5.13 -22.93
C ALA A 201 21.53 4.40 -23.72
N ASP A 202 22.60 5.12 -24.10
CA ASP A 202 23.86 4.53 -24.56
C ASP A 202 24.67 4.08 -23.34
N VAL A 203 24.35 2.88 -22.86
CA VAL A 203 24.94 2.30 -21.64
C VAL A 203 25.46 0.89 -21.91
N THR A 204 26.65 0.61 -21.39
CA THR A 204 27.34 -0.69 -21.48
C THR A 204 27.74 -1.17 -20.10
N ALA A 205 27.63 -2.47 -19.83
CA ALA A 205 28.18 -3.05 -18.61
C ALA A 205 29.72 -3.02 -18.65
N SER A 206 30.36 -2.76 -17.51
CA SER A 206 31.83 -2.75 -17.42
C SER A 206 32.41 -4.16 -17.57
N ASP A 207 31.70 -5.18 -17.09
CA ASP A 207 32.07 -6.58 -17.28
C ASP A 207 31.63 -7.12 -18.65
N LYS A 208 32.51 -7.88 -19.32
CA LYS A 208 32.29 -8.38 -20.68
C LYS A 208 31.22 -9.47 -20.75
N HIS A 209 31.04 -10.26 -19.70
CA HIS A 209 30.00 -11.30 -19.63
C HIS A 209 28.64 -10.66 -19.36
N ALA A 210 28.59 -9.68 -18.45
CA ALA A 210 27.41 -8.85 -18.21
C ALA A 210 26.95 -8.11 -19.48
N GLU A 211 27.88 -7.55 -20.25
CA GLU A 211 27.57 -6.83 -21.49
C GLU A 211 26.98 -7.76 -22.56
N LYS A 212 27.55 -8.96 -22.72
CA LYS A 212 26.98 -9.99 -23.62
C LYS A 212 25.58 -10.40 -23.19
N LEU A 213 25.31 -10.48 -21.88
CA LEU A 213 23.98 -10.80 -21.36
C LEU A 213 23.01 -9.69 -21.73
N ALA A 214 23.41 -8.43 -21.51
CA ALA A 214 22.61 -7.26 -21.85
C ALA A 214 22.24 -7.24 -23.35
N ASP A 215 23.21 -7.51 -24.20
CA ASP A 215 23.05 -7.62 -25.65
C ASP A 215 22.07 -8.73 -26.06
N TRP A 216 22.22 -9.92 -25.48
CA TRP A 216 21.33 -11.05 -25.75
C TRP A 216 19.90 -10.77 -25.31
N LEU A 217 19.73 -10.22 -24.10
CA LEU A 217 18.43 -9.83 -23.56
C LEU A 217 17.74 -8.79 -24.44
N GLN A 218 18.47 -7.74 -24.82
CA GLN A 218 17.94 -6.67 -25.65
C GLN A 218 17.48 -7.20 -27.02
N LYS A 219 18.30 -8.03 -27.68
CA LYS A 219 17.99 -8.62 -28.99
C LYS A 219 16.83 -9.62 -28.93
N SER A 220 16.67 -10.31 -27.81
CA SER A 220 15.67 -11.38 -27.65
C SER A 220 14.30 -10.86 -27.17
N ALA A 221 14.26 -9.70 -26.53
CA ALA A 221 13.09 -9.21 -25.84
C ALA A 221 11.86 -9.03 -26.73
N ARG A 222 10.73 -9.54 -26.23
CA ARG A 222 9.41 -9.47 -26.90
C ARG A 222 8.46 -8.64 -26.08
N ASN A 223 7.48 -8.03 -26.74
CA ASN A 223 6.41 -7.36 -26.01
C ASN A 223 5.49 -8.37 -25.33
N VAL A 224 5.36 -8.23 -24.02
CA VAL A 224 4.36 -8.93 -23.20
C VAL A 224 3.48 -7.90 -22.46
N ALA A 225 2.26 -8.28 -22.10
CA ALA A 225 1.34 -7.40 -21.38
C ALA A 225 1.79 -7.12 -19.94
N GLU A 226 1.31 -6.02 -19.37
CA GLU A 226 1.40 -5.75 -17.93
C GLU A 226 0.74 -6.89 -17.13
N PRO A 227 1.33 -7.36 -16.02
CA PRO A 227 0.68 -8.32 -15.15
C PRO A 227 -0.40 -7.61 -14.30
N ARG A 228 -1.45 -8.34 -13.92
CA ARG A 228 -2.49 -7.82 -13.01
C ARG A 228 -1.87 -7.45 -11.65
N ALA A 229 -2.49 -6.49 -10.97
CA ALA A 229 -2.09 -6.14 -9.60
C ALA A 229 -2.26 -7.32 -8.64
N SER A 230 -1.42 -7.36 -7.60
CA SER A 230 -1.46 -8.42 -6.60
C SER A 230 -2.78 -8.45 -5.81
N LEU A 231 -3.31 -7.27 -5.46
CA LEU A 231 -4.59 -7.10 -4.79
C LEU A 231 -5.18 -5.72 -5.03
N THR A 232 -6.41 -5.62 -5.51
CA THR A 232 -7.14 -4.34 -5.64
C THR A 232 -8.63 -4.50 -5.28
N LEU A 233 -9.28 -3.38 -4.97
CA LEU A 233 -10.73 -3.28 -4.76
C LEU A 233 -11.34 -2.34 -5.79
N GLU A 234 -12.34 -2.83 -6.53
CA GLU A 234 -12.92 -2.12 -7.67
C GLU A 234 -14.46 -1.98 -7.54
N PRO A 235 -15.00 -0.76 -7.44
CA PRO A 235 -14.30 0.52 -7.30
C PRO A 235 -13.73 0.71 -5.88
N ALA A 236 -12.74 1.59 -5.74
CA ALA A 236 -12.12 1.93 -4.45
C ALA A 236 -12.98 2.87 -3.57
N ALA A 237 -14.04 3.47 -4.14
CA ALA A 237 -15.00 4.25 -3.40
C ALA A 237 -16.41 4.01 -3.95
N VAL A 238 -17.38 3.84 -3.05
CA VAL A 238 -18.81 3.69 -3.36
C VAL A 238 -19.63 4.68 -2.54
N SER A 239 -20.83 5.00 -2.99
CA SER A 239 -21.75 5.81 -2.22
C SER A 239 -23.21 5.39 -2.40
N GLY A 240 -24.09 5.91 -1.54
CA GLY A 240 -25.55 5.77 -1.62
C GLY A 240 -26.24 6.41 -0.44
N ARG A 241 -27.42 5.91 -0.07
CA ARG A 241 -28.20 6.46 1.06
C ARG A 241 -28.03 5.65 2.33
N ALA A 242 -28.34 6.27 3.47
CA ALA A 242 -28.56 5.52 4.71
C ALA A 242 -29.67 4.47 4.52
N GLY A 243 -29.53 3.30 5.16
CA GLY A 243 -30.44 2.17 4.99
C GLY A 243 -30.22 1.32 3.74
N GLU A 244 -29.33 1.73 2.83
CA GLU A 244 -29.00 0.96 1.63
C GLU A 244 -27.76 0.08 1.83
N ARG A 245 -27.64 -0.91 0.94
CA ARG A 245 -26.43 -1.72 0.79
C ARG A 245 -25.56 -1.13 -0.31
N LEU A 246 -24.42 -0.57 0.07
CA LEU A 246 -23.55 0.19 -0.82
C LEU A 246 -22.49 -0.71 -1.46
N GLY A 247 -22.45 -0.71 -2.78
CA GLY A 247 -21.57 -1.58 -3.55
C GLY A 247 -22.15 -1.92 -4.93
N PRO A 248 -21.60 -2.96 -5.59
CA PRO A 248 -20.55 -3.86 -5.10
C PRO A 248 -19.14 -3.27 -5.20
N VAL A 249 -18.29 -3.62 -4.25
CA VAL A 249 -16.83 -3.52 -4.31
C VAL A 249 -16.28 -4.90 -4.64
N THR A 250 -15.63 -5.05 -5.79
CA THR A 250 -15.12 -6.33 -6.28
C THR A 250 -13.69 -6.54 -5.83
N VAL A 251 -13.39 -7.70 -5.26
CA VAL A 251 -12.02 -8.12 -4.92
C VAL A 251 -11.32 -8.63 -6.19
N ARG A 252 -10.11 -8.14 -6.45
CA ARG A 252 -9.24 -8.62 -7.54
C ARG A 252 -7.90 -9.06 -6.97
N THR A 253 -7.53 -10.32 -7.16
CA THR A 253 -6.26 -10.85 -6.64
C THR A 253 -5.84 -12.13 -7.36
N ASP A 254 -4.57 -12.50 -7.24
CA ASP A 254 -4.05 -13.81 -7.62
C ASP A 254 -3.96 -14.80 -6.44
N ALA A 255 -4.21 -14.34 -5.21
CA ALA A 255 -4.28 -15.19 -4.03
C ALA A 255 -5.59 -15.99 -3.99
N ASP A 256 -5.53 -17.18 -3.37
CA ASP A 256 -6.73 -18.03 -3.19
C ASP A 256 -7.81 -17.33 -2.36
N GLN A 257 -7.40 -16.56 -1.35
CA GLN A 257 -8.30 -15.88 -0.43
C GLN A 257 -7.66 -14.64 0.19
N VAL A 258 -8.49 -13.67 0.53
CA VAL A 258 -8.15 -12.49 1.32
C VAL A 258 -8.96 -12.48 2.62
N SER A 259 -8.34 -11.96 3.68
CA SER A 259 -9.05 -11.56 4.90
C SER A 259 -9.77 -10.24 4.65
N VAL A 260 -10.98 -10.10 5.20
CA VAL A 260 -11.78 -8.88 5.12
C VAL A 260 -11.92 -8.32 6.53
N ALA A 261 -11.34 -7.14 6.75
CA ALA A 261 -11.47 -6.38 7.98
C ALA A 261 -12.60 -5.36 7.86
N PRO A 262 -13.60 -5.37 8.77
CA PRO A 262 -14.67 -4.39 8.79
C PRO A 262 -14.15 -3.00 9.21
N PRO A 263 -14.98 -1.95 9.08
CA PRO A 263 -14.67 -0.62 9.60
C PRO A 263 -14.26 -0.65 11.08
N VAL A 264 -13.28 0.18 11.45
CA VAL A 264 -12.72 0.22 12.82
C VAL A 264 -13.75 0.56 13.89
N ASP A 265 -14.80 1.29 13.51
CA ASP A 265 -15.91 1.72 14.34
C ASP A 265 -17.18 0.87 14.12
N ALA A 266 -17.10 -0.24 13.38
CA ALA A 266 -18.24 -1.08 12.98
C ALA A 266 -19.15 -1.46 14.15
N ALA A 267 -18.58 -1.75 15.32
CA ALA A 267 -19.37 -2.10 16.52
C ALA A 267 -20.18 -0.92 17.08
N ALA A 268 -19.72 0.32 16.88
CA ALA A 268 -20.40 1.53 17.34
C ALA A 268 -21.37 2.08 16.28
N SER A 269 -21.01 1.99 15.00
CA SER A 269 -21.82 2.48 13.87
C SER A 269 -22.87 1.47 13.39
N GLY A 270 -22.72 0.18 13.73
CA GLY A 270 -23.60 -0.89 13.28
C GLY A 270 -23.38 -1.31 11.82
N ILE A 271 -22.37 -0.76 11.16
CA ILE A 271 -22.05 -1.02 9.76
C ILE A 271 -21.37 -2.37 9.64
N THR A 272 -21.83 -3.19 8.69
CA THR A 272 -21.21 -4.49 8.42
C THR A 272 -20.76 -4.62 6.97
N VAL A 273 -19.72 -5.41 6.74
CA VAL A 273 -19.30 -5.79 5.38
C VAL A 273 -19.94 -7.12 5.05
N THR A 274 -20.72 -7.16 3.97
CA THR A 274 -21.52 -8.34 3.59
C THR A 274 -21.24 -8.80 2.17
N ASP A 275 -21.69 -10.03 1.88
CA ASP A 275 -21.89 -10.48 0.50
C ASP A 275 -23.16 -9.88 -0.12
N GLU A 276 -23.46 -10.28 -1.37
CA GLU A 276 -24.66 -9.86 -2.10
C GLU A 276 -25.97 -10.24 -1.40
N LYS A 277 -25.95 -11.32 -0.61
CA LYS A 277 -27.11 -11.82 0.15
C LYS A 277 -27.30 -11.09 1.48
N GLY A 278 -26.37 -10.23 1.88
CA GLY A 278 -26.39 -9.54 3.17
C GLY A 278 -25.81 -10.36 4.31
N THR A 279 -25.09 -11.43 4.00
CA THR A 279 -24.40 -12.23 5.03
C THR A 279 -23.07 -11.55 5.35
N PRO A 280 -22.74 -11.29 6.63
CA PRO A 280 -21.44 -10.75 7.00
C PRO A 280 -20.29 -11.65 6.53
N VAL A 281 -19.23 -11.04 6.02
CA VAL A 281 -18.05 -11.75 5.51
C VAL A 281 -16.78 -11.29 6.21
N THR A 282 -15.91 -12.25 6.53
CA THR A 282 -14.58 -12.02 7.09
C THR A 282 -13.47 -12.48 6.14
N SER A 283 -13.84 -13.04 4.99
CA SER A 283 -12.92 -13.49 3.96
C SER A 283 -13.60 -13.47 2.58
N ALA A 284 -12.79 -13.36 1.53
CA ALA A 284 -13.28 -13.28 0.15
C ALA A 284 -12.24 -13.86 -0.82
N GLY A 285 -12.67 -14.31 -2.00
CA GLY A 285 -11.77 -14.73 -3.09
C GLY A 285 -11.78 -13.73 -4.25
N ASP A 286 -10.97 -13.98 -5.28
CA ASP A 286 -11.00 -13.21 -6.53
C ASP A 286 -12.42 -13.19 -7.14
N GLY A 287 -12.88 -12.01 -7.54
CA GLY A 287 -14.21 -11.78 -8.09
C GLY A 287 -15.35 -11.69 -7.05
N ALA A 288 -15.08 -11.88 -5.76
CA ALA A 288 -16.08 -11.70 -4.72
C ALA A 288 -16.57 -10.23 -4.68
N ARG A 289 -17.88 -10.07 -4.45
CA ARG A 289 -18.54 -8.76 -4.38
C ARG A 289 -18.88 -8.45 -2.93
N LEU A 290 -18.20 -7.45 -2.39
CA LEU A 290 -18.38 -6.94 -1.03
C LEU A 290 -19.30 -5.72 -1.04
N TYR A 291 -20.05 -5.57 0.04
CA TYR A 291 -20.95 -4.44 0.22
C TYR A 291 -20.85 -3.89 1.64
N PHE A 292 -21.10 -2.60 1.79
CA PHE A 292 -21.31 -1.97 3.09
C PHE A 292 -22.81 -1.97 3.37
N ASP A 293 -23.24 -2.67 4.41
CA ASP A 293 -24.64 -2.68 4.87
C ASP A 293 -24.80 -1.55 5.89
N VAL A 294 -25.50 -0.48 5.50
CA VAL A 294 -25.67 0.73 6.30
C VAL A 294 -27.05 0.71 6.96
N PRO A 295 -27.16 0.80 8.30
CA PRO A 295 -28.45 0.87 8.98
C PRO A 295 -29.31 2.08 8.53
N GLU A 296 -30.63 1.92 8.55
CA GLU A 296 -31.58 2.99 8.17
C GLU A 296 -31.52 4.21 9.11
N ALA A 297 -31.25 3.98 10.39
CA ALA A 297 -31.14 5.04 11.39
C ALA A 297 -29.75 5.72 11.43
N SER A 298 -28.87 5.42 10.46
CA SER A 298 -27.56 6.07 10.36
C SER A 298 -27.73 7.48 9.82
N GLY A 299 -27.19 8.47 10.54
CA GLY A 299 -26.96 9.80 9.96
C GLY A 299 -25.87 9.74 8.88
N ASP A 300 -25.63 10.88 8.22
CA ASP A 300 -24.58 11.04 7.21
C ASP A 300 -23.22 10.54 7.72
N GLY A 301 -22.49 9.81 6.88
CA GLY A 301 -21.24 9.22 7.32
C GLY A 301 -20.42 8.56 6.24
N SER A 302 -19.30 8.01 6.67
CA SER A 302 -18.41 7.23 5.84
C SER A 302 -17.80 6.08 6.61
N ALA A 303 -17.47 5.00 5.91
CA ALA A 303 -16.80 3.83 6.45
C ALA A 303 -15.73 3.35 5.48
N SER A 304 -14.77 2.59 5.98
CA SER A 304 -13.77 1.93 5.14
C SER A 304 -13.64 0.46 5.49
N LEU A 305 -13.45 -0.37 4.48
CA LEU A 305 -13.06 -1.77 4.66
C LEU A 305 -11.64 -1.94 4.15
N THR A 306 -10.90 -2.87 4.75
CA THR A 306 -9.58 -3.27 4.29
C THR A 306 -9.59 -4.76 3.99
N VAL A 307 -9.04 -5.15 2.85
CA VAL A 307 -8.73 -6.54 2.56
C VAL A 307 -7.22 -6.75 2.57
N GLN A 308 -6.78 -7.91 3.04
CA GLN A 308 -5.36 -8.22 3.15
C GLN A 308 -5.10 -9.72 2.95
N THR A 309 -3.98 -10.04 2.32
CA THR A 309 -3.46 -11.40 2.21
C THR A 309 -1.93 -11.40 2.11
N THR A 310 -1.33 -12.59 2.07
CA THR A 310 0.07 -12.79 1.74
C THR A 310 0.14 -13.55 0.42
N THR A 311 0.83 -12.99 -0.56
CA THR A 311 1.02 -13.57 -1.89
C THR A 311 2.35 -13.10 -2.47
N SER A 312 2.79 -13.71 -3.57
CA SER A 312 3.92 -13.20 -4.35
C SER A 312 3.45 -12.09 -5.28
N VAL A 313 4.11 -10.93 -5.27
CA VAL A 313 3.76 -9.84 -6.19
C VAL A 313 4.22 -10.20 -7.61
N PRO A 314 3.37 -10.03 -8.65
CA PRO A 314 3.71 -10.45 -10.01
C PRO A 314 4.91 -9.71 -10.63
N VAL A 315 5.83 -10.45 -11.24
CA VAL A 315 7.01 -9.88 -11.94
C VAL A 315 6.59 -8.95 -13.09
N GLY A 316 7.16 -7.75 -13.08
CA GLY A 316 6.85 -6.67 -14.01
C GLY A 316 5.87 -5.62 -13.47
N ARG A 317 5.34 -5.77 -12.25
CA ARG A 317 4.60 -4.66 -11.59
C ARG A 317 5.53 -3.48 -11.32
N ALA A 318 5.03 -2.27 -11.55
CA ALA A 318 5.77 -1.06 -11.24
C ALA A 318 5.56 -0.65 -9.79
N PHE A 319 6.57 0.01 -9.24
CA PHE A 319 6.57 0.59 -7.90
C PHE A 319 6.94 2.05 -8.04
N ALA A 320 5.98 2.94 -7.76
CA ALA A 320 6.16 4.38 -7.84
C ALA A 320 6.39 4.98 -6.46
N GLY A 321 7.28 5.97 -6.39
CA GLY A 321 7.56 6.70 -5.17
C GLY A 321 6.36 7.50 -4.69
N THR A 322 6.21 7.58 -3.37
CA THR A 322 5.23 8.48 -2.73
C THR A 322 5.72 9.93 -2.63
N THR A 323 6.99 10.15 -2.97
CA THR A 323 7.73 11.41 -3.13
C THR A 323 8.54 11.31 -4.43
N ARG A 324 9.20 12.40 -4.85
CA ARG A 324 10.08 12.37 -6.03
C ARG A 324 11.23 11.37 -5.84
N THR A 325 11.21 10.29 -6.59
CA THR A 325 12.24 9.24 -6.68
C THR A 325 11.94 8.41 -7.92
N GLN A 326 12.96 7.82 -8.53
CA GLN A 326 12.73 7.02 -9.74
C GLN A 326 11.78 5.84 -9.56
N THR A 327 10.97 5.59 -10.59
CA THR A 327 10.14 4.40 -10.71
C THR A 327 10.99 3.11 -10.70
N GLN A 328 10.52 2.10 -9.96
CA GLN A 328 11.13 0.77 -9.87
C GLN A 328 10.22 -0.26 -10.56
N ILE A 329 10.80 -1.36 -11.05
CA ILE A 329 10.05 -2.48 -11.61
C ILE A 329 10.41 -3.80 -10.92
N LEU A 330 9.39 -4.58 -10.59
CA LEU A 330 9.55 -5.81 -9.83
C LEU A 330 10.19 -6.92 -10.65
N ALA A 331 11.31 -7.43 -10.16
CA ALA A 331 12.07 -8.54 -10.72
C ALA A 331 11.91 -9.84 -9.93
N GLY A 332 11.43 -9.79 -8.69
CA GLY A 332 11.12 -10.95 -7.88
C GLY A 332 10.53 -10.56 -6.53
N SER A 333 9.78 -11.48 -5.93
CA SER A 333 9.09 -11.27 -4.65
C SER A 333 9.18 -12.54 -3.82
N SER A 334 9.41 -12.40 -2.51
CA SER A 334 8.99 -13.44 -1.58
C SER A 334 7.46 -13.37 -1.39
N GLU A 335 6.91 -14.33 -0.66
CA GLU A 335 5.60 -14.14 -0.02
C GLU A 335 5.59 -12.81 0.73
N SER A 336 4.66 -11.94 0.37
CA SER A 336 4.62 -10.54 0.77
C SER A 336 3.20 -10.13 1.13
N THR A 337 3.06 -9.34 2.18
CA THR A 337 1.78 -8.78 2.58
C THR A 337 1.30 -7.77 1.55
N VAL A 338 0.08 -7.97 1.05
CA VAL A 338 -0.60 -7.06 0.14
C VAL A 338 -1.94 -6.68 0.73
N SER A 339 -2.35 -5.44 0.55
CA SER A 339 -3.61 -4.92 1.11
C SER A 339 -4.30 -3.99 0.14
N ALA A 340 -5.62 -3.88 0.24
CA ALA A 340 -6.40 -2.90 -0.50
C ALA A 340 -7.51 -2.34 0.39
N ARG A 341 -7.91 -1.08 0.14
CA ARG A 341 -8.96 -0.39 0.90
C ARG A 341 -10.04 0.11 -0.03
N ALA A 342 -11.29 -0.03 0.39
CA ALA A 342 -12.41 0.66 -0.22
C ALA A 342 -13.13 1.51 0.82
N THR A 343 -13.70 2.61 0.35
CA THR A 343 -14.48 3.53 1.17
C THR A 343 -15.93 3.56 0.73
N ALA A 344 -16.83 3.77 1.67
CA ALA A 344 -18.23 4.05 1.43
C ALA A 344 -18.61 5.38 2.07
N THR A 345 -19.40 6.17 1.37
CA THR A 345 -19.98 7.42 1.89
C THR A 345 -21.49 7.40 1.67
N TRP A 346 -22.25 7.78 2.68
CA TRP A 346 -23.71 7.86 2.58
C TRP A 346 -24.26 9.11 3.23
N SER A 347 -25.47 9.44 2.82
CA SER A 347 -26.26 10.52 3.38
C SER A 347 -27.70 10.08 3.59
N GLU A 348 -28.35 10.63 4.61
CA GLU A 348 -29.80 10.47 4.82
C GLU A 348 -30.57 11.24 3.73
N THR A 349 -30.14 12.47 3.45
CA THR A 349 -30.66 13.34 2.39
C THR A 349 -29.53 14.16 1.78
N GLY A 350 -29.72 14.65 0.55
CA GLY A 350 -28.73 15.45 -0.15
C GLY A 350 -27.67 14.61 -0.89
N PRO A 351 -26.51 15.20 -1.23
CA PRO A 351 -25.48 14.51 -1.99
C PRO A 351 -24.70 13.50 -1.15
N ALA A 352 -24.37 12.35 -1.73
CA ALA A 352 -23.49 11.34 -1.15
C ALA A 352 -22.29 11.10 -2.09
N PRO A 353 -21.20 11.87 -1.95
CA PRO A 353 -20.05 11.82 -2.85
C PRO A 353 -19.10 10.65 -2.52
N ALA A 354 -18.73 9.90 -3.54
CA ALA A 354 -17.60 8.97 -3.54
C ALA A 354 -16.52 9.52 -4.49
N LEU A 355 -15.36 9.85 -3.92
CA LEU A 355 -14.25 10.45 -4.67
C LEU A 355 -13.09 9.46 -4.81
N THR A 356 -12.51 9.40 -6.02
CA THR A 356 -11.25 8.71 -6.27
C THR A 356 -10.32 9.59 -7.10
N ALA A 357 -9.01 9.37 -6.97
CA ALA A 357 -7.98 10.02 -7.76
C ALA A 357 -7.10 8.98 -8.46
N ARG A 358 -6.69 9.26 -9.69
CA ARG A 358 -5.78 8.42 -10.50
C ARG A 358 -4.79 9.32 -11.23
N LYS A 359 -3.53 8.94 -11.33
CA LYS A 359 -2.61 9.64 -12.22
C LYS A 359 -3.04 9.36 -13.66
N ASN A 360 -3.05 10.37 -14.51
CA ASN A 360 -3.33 10.24 -15.93
C ASN A 360 -2.11 10.74 -16.70
N CYS A 361 -1.12 9.87 -16.83
CA CYS A 361 0.13 10.19 -17.52
C CYS A 361 -0.09 10.53 -19.00
N ALA A 362 -1.13 9.97 -19.63
CA ALA A 362 -1.45 10.27 -21.03
C ALA A 362 -1.99 11.70 -21.22
N ALA A 363 -2.68 12.25 -20.22
CA ALA A 363 -3.24 13.60 -20.26
C ALA A 363 -2.38 14.65 -19.52
N GLY A 364 -1.33 14.24 -18.80
CA GLY A 364 -0.47 15.15 -18.03
C GLY A 364 -1.18 15.73 -16.80
N GLY A 365 -1.78 14.86 -15.97
CA GLY A 365 -2.50 15.33 -14.80
C GLY A 365 -3.02 14.22 -13.89
N VAL A 366 -3.95 14.59 -13.02
CA VAL A 366 -4.63 13.67 -12.09
C VAL A 366 -6.12 13.70 -12.37
N ASP A 367 -6.68 12.54 -12.69
CA ASP A 367 -8.12 12.36 -12.86
C ASP A 367 -8.77 12.26 -11.48
N ILE A 368 -9.66 13.20 -11.19
CA ILE A 368 -10.53 13.14 -10.02
C ILE A 368 -11.91 12.70 -10.48
N THR A 369 -12.34 11.53 -10.01
CA THR A 369 -13.68 10.99 -10.31
C THR A 369 -14.58 11.16 -9.10
N ALA A 370 -15.71 11.81 -9.32
CA ALA A 370 -16.76 12.03 -8.34
C ALA A 370 -18.04 11.30 -8.75
N ALA A 371 -18.45 10.30 -7.96
CA ALA A 371 -19.75 9.66 -8.08
C ALA A 371 -20.68 10.17 -6.97
N ASN A 372 -21.90 10.54 -7.31
CA ASN A 372 -22.90 11.00 -6.35
C ASN A 372 -24.12 10.08 -6.40
N ARG A 373 -24.31 9.25 -5.37
CA ARG A 373 -25.46 8.34 -5.27
C ARG A 373 -26.49 8.79 -4.23
N GLY A 374 -26.39 10.05 -3.79
CA GLY A 374 -27.42 10.71 -2.99
C GLY A 374 -28.58 11.22 -3.86
N ASP A 375 -29.43 12.07 -3.29
CA ASP A 375 -30.59 12.66 -3.97
C ASP A 375 -30.54 14.18 -4.16
N GLY A 376 -29.47 14.82 -3.68
CA GLY A 376 -29.13 16.21 -3.96
C GLY A 376 -27.93 16.35 -4.91
N PRO A 377 -27.75 17.51 -5.56
CA PRO A 377 -26.54 17.80 -6.33
C PRO A 377 -25.32 17.91 -5.40
N PHE A 378 -24.17 17.40 -5.87
CA PHE A 378 -22.88 17.55 -5.22
C PHE A 378 -22.08 18.63 -5.93
N THR A 379 -21.99 19.81 -5.32
CA THR A 379 -21.21 20.93 -5.84
C THR A 379 -19.90 21.07 -5.05
N PHE A 380 -18.79 21.21 -5.76
CA PHE A 380 -17.46 21.36 -5.17
C PHE A 380 -16.53 22.19 -6.04
N GLU A 381 -15.49 22.76 -5.44
CA GLU A 381 -14.43 23.46 -6.17
C GLU A 381 -13.24 22.54 -6.43
N LEU A 382 -12.69 22.59 -7.64
CA LEU A 382 -11.47 21.90 -8.03
C LEU A 382 -10.72 22.69 -9.10
N GLY A 383 -9.46 23.00 -8.84
CA GLY A 383 -8.62 23.78 -9.76
C GLY A 383 -9.14 25.21 -9.98
N GLY A 384 -9.77 25.82 -8.97
CA GLY A 384 -10.33 27.17 -9.07
C GLY A 384 -11.66 27.28 -9.82
N ASN A 385 -12.26 26.15 -10.23
CA ASN A 385 -13.55 26.10 -10.90
C ASN A 385 -14.56 25.33 -10.06
N GLU A 386 -15.83 25.73 -10.13
CA GLU A 386 -16.95 25.02 -9.54
C GLU A 386 -17.40 23.89 -10.47
N HIS A 387 -17.63 22.71 -9.90
CA HIS A 387 -18.15 21.52 -10.57
C HIS A 387 -19.42 21.05 -9.85
N THR A 388 -20.40 20.53 -10.58
CA THR A 388 -21.65 20.03 -9.99
C THR A 388 -22.04 18.67 -10.56
N VAL A 389 -22.00 17.66 -9.71
CA VAL A 389 -22.40 16.29 -10.05
C VAL A 389 -23.83 16.05 -9.60
N ALA A 390 -24.73 15.86 -10.57
CA ALA A 390 -26.13 15.57 -10.30
C ALA A 390 -26.31 14.26 -9.50
N ALA A 391 -27.47 14.12 -8.85
CA ALA A 391 -27.85 12.88 -8.18
C ALA A 391 -27.84 11.70 -9.16
N GLY A 392 -27.21 10.59 -8.76
CA GLY A 392 -27.02 9.39 -9.57
C GLY A 392 -25.93 9.48 -10.64
N ALA A 393 -25.27 10.63 -10.80
CA ALA A 393 -24.27 10.86 -11.83
C ALA A 393 -22.84 10.54 -11.36
N THR A 394 -21.95 10.39 -12.34
CA THR A 394 -20.51 10.31 -12.14
C THR A 394 -19.85 11.26 -13.12
N GLU A 395 -18.88 12.02 -12.65
CA GLU A 395 -18.08 12.95 -13.45
C GLU A 395 -16.60 12.74 -13.14
N THR A 396 -15.76 12.89 -14.17
CA THR A 396 -14.31 12.84 -14.03
C THR A 396 -13.73 14.13 -14.56
N VAL A 397 -12.90 14.78 -13.74
CA VAL A 397 -12.20 16.02 -14.08
C VAL A 397 -10.70 15.76 -14.00
N THR A 398 -9.98 15.97 -15.09
CA THR A 398 -8.52 15.93 -15.10
C THR A 398 -7.97 17.27 -14.63
N VAL A 399 -7.25 17.26 -13.50
CA VAL A 399 -6.52 18.42 -13.02
C VAL A 399 -5.10 18.38 -13.61
N PRO A 400 -4.70 19.38 -14.42
CA PRO A 400 -3.33 19.43 -14.95
C PRO A 400 -2.31 19.50 -13.82
N VAL A 401 -1.28 18.67 -13.91
CA VAL A 401 -0.13 18.66 -13.00
C VAL A 401 1.11 18.51 -13.86
N ALA A 402 2.11 19.36 -13.64
CA ALA A 402 3.35 19.26 -14.42
C ALA A 402 4.14 17.99 -14.04
N GLU A 403 5.01 17.55 -14.95
CA GLU A 403 5.92 16.44 -14.69
C GLU A 403 6.79 16.73 -13.46
N ASP A 404 7.01 15.70 -12.64
CA ASP A 404 7.65 15.74 -11.33
C ASP A 404 7.03 16.67 -10.27
N GLN A 405 5.86 17.24 -10.53
CA GLN A 405 5.21 18.17 -9.62
C GLN A 405 4.44 17.41 -8.52
N ALA A 406 4.69 17.80 -7.27
CA ALA A 406 3.85 17.39 -6.14
C ALA A 406 2.47 18.05 -6.22
N TYR A 407 1.43 17.29 -5.92
CA TYR A 407 0.05 17.78 -5.84
C TYR A 407 -0.56 17.49 -4.47
N ASP A 408 -1.44 18.38 -4.03
CA ASP A 408 -2.29 18.26 -2.85
C ASP A 408 -3.65 18.87 -3.18
N PHE A 409 -4.60 18.03 -3.57
CA PHE A 409 -5.97 18.45 -3.84
C PHE A 409 -6.82 18.15 -2.64
N THR A 410 -7.51 19.17 -2.12
CA THR A 410 -8.55 18.97 -1.12
C THR A 410 -9.89 19.36 -1.71
N ILE A 411 -10.82 18.41 -1.73
CA ILE A 411 -12.21 18.63 -2.11
C ILE A 411 -13.05 18.67 -0.85
N THR A 412 -13.76 19.77 -0.67
CA THR A 412 -14.75 19.96 0.40
C THR A 412 -16.14 19.93 -0.18
N GLY A 413 -17.08 19.41 0.59
CA GLY A 413 -18.49 19.31 0.21
C GLY A 413 -19.45 19.69 1.33
N PRO A 414 -20.76 19.63 1.06
CA PRO A 414 -21.81 19.80 2.07
C PRO A 414 -21.64 18.82 3.25
N GLY A 415 -22.23 19.15 4.40
CA GLY A 415 -22.20 18.28 5.59
C GLY A 415 -20.81 18.13 6.25
N GLY A 416 -19.85 18.99 5.90
CA GLY A 416 -18.48 18.90 6.41
C GLY A 416 -17.63 17.83 5.72
N PHE A 417 -18.11 17.29 4.59
CA PHE A 417 -17.34 16.34 3.78
C PHE A 417 -16.01 16.97 3.34
N ARG A 418 -14.92 16.24 3.53
CA ARG A 418 -13.57 16.65 3.12
C ARG A 418 -12.78 15.43 2.70
N LYS A 419 -12.15 15.50 1.54
CA LYS A 419 -11.25 14.46 1.03
C LYS A 419 -10.00 15.11 0.45
N SER A 420 -8.84 14.60 0.81
CA SER A 420 -7.56 15.08 0.28
C SER A 420 -6.85 13.99 -0.53
N PHE A 421 -6.19 14.41 -1.61
CA PHE A 421 -5.41 13.56 -2.51
C PHE A 421 -4.03 14.18 -2.70
N THR A 422 -2.99 13.47 -2.28
CA THR A 422 -1.61 13.93 -2.36
C THR A 422 -0.74 12.95 -3.13
N GLY A 423 0.28 13.46 -3.81
CA GLY A 423 1.23 12.65 -4.56
C GLY A 423 2.19 13.47 -5.39
N VAL A 424 2.89 12.81 -6.30
CA VAL A 424 3.78 13.43 -7.31
C VAL A 424 3.43 12.82 -8.66
N LEU A 425 3.24 13.64 -9.69
CA LEU A 425 3.12 13.15 -11.06
C LEU A 425 4.52 12.83 -11.59
N ASP A 426 4.81 11.57 -11.90
CA ASP A 426 6.10 11.08 -12.41
C ASP A 426 5.79 10.06 -13.52
N CYS A 427 5.64 10.60 -14.72
CA CYS A 427 5.10 9.97 -15.92
C CYS A 427 6.13 9.91 -17.07
N ALA A 428 7.34 10.43 -16.89
CA ALA A 428 8.41 10.39 -17.87
C ALA A 428 9.75 10.05 -17.24
N THR A 429 10.61 9.33 -17.96
CA THR A 429 12.02 9.21 -17.57
C THR A 429 12.77 10.43 -18.08
N SER A 430 13.78 10.90 -17.35
CA SER A 430 14.53 12.09 -17.79
C SER A 430 15.19 11.87 -19.17
N GLY A 431 15.60 10.64 -19.50
CA GLY A 431 16.15 10.28 -20.82
C GLY A 431 15.13 10.39 -21.97
N SER A 432 13.85 10.12 -21.71
CA SER A 432 12.78 10.24 -22.70
C SER A 432 12.42 11.70 -23.04
N VAL A 433 12.60 12.61 -22.08
CA VAL A 433 12.40 14.05 -22.27
C VAL A 433 13.49 14.63 -23.17
N ILE A 434 14.75 14.18 -23.01
CA ILE A 434 15.89 14.60 -23.86
C ILE A 434 15.69 14.14 -25.32
N ALA A 435 15.08 12.97 -25.54
CA ALA A 435 14.81 12.46 -26.89
C ALA A 435 13.67 13.19 -27.63
N THR A 436 12.89 14.02 -26.93
CA THR A 436 11.72 14.74 -27.48
C THR A 436 11.88 16.27 -27.49
N GLY A 437 12.97 16.80 -26.94
CA GLY A 437 13.20 18.24 -26.81
C GLY A 437 13.82 18.90 -28.04
N ASP A 438 12.98 19.36 -28.98
CA ASP A 438 13.31 20.47 -29.88
C ASP A 438 12.68 21.80 -29.42
N ASP A 439 11.88 21.84 -28.35
CA ASP A 439 11.22 23.07 -27.90
C ASP A 439 10.88 23.06 -26.38
N LEU A 440 11.85 23.29 -25.47
CA LEU A 440 11.64 23.92 -24.14
C LEU A 440 13.00 24.38 -23.55
N PRO A 441 13.08 25.51 -22.81
CA PRO A 441 14.33 26.01 -22.25
C PRO A 441 14.78 25.16 -21.06
N ALA A 442 16.08 24.83 -21.03
CA ALA A 442 16.72 24.05 -19.97
C ALA A 442 16.80 24.85 -18.67
N ASP A 443 16.27 24.30 -17.57
CA ASP A 443 16.56 24.78 -16.23
C ASP A 443 17.95 24.28 -15.79
N GLU A 444 18.87 25.22 -15.55
CA GLU A 444 20.21 24.98 -15.02
C GLU A 444 20.17 24.67 -13.51
N ASP A 445 19.75 23.46 -13.11
CA ASP A 445 20.13 22.92 -11.78
C ASP A 445 20.04 21.38 -11.68
N SER A 446 20.61 20.66 -12.65
CA SER A 446 20.80 19.20 -12.55
C SER A 446 22.23 18.86 -12.10
N GLY A 447 22.63 19.38 -10.94
CA GLY A 447 23.89 19.02 -10.27
C GLY A 447 23.77 17.71 -9.50
N ILE A 448 24.06 16.58 -10.14
CA ILE A 448 24.07 15.25 -9.50
C ILE A 448 25.32 15.11 -8.61
N ASN A 449 25.21 15.43 -7.32
CA ASN A 449 26.23 15.05 -6.32
C ASN A 449 25.83 13.73 -5.64
N ALA A 450 26.52 12.65 -6.02
CA ALA A 450 26.51 11.38 -5.30
C ALA A 450 27.29 11.52 -3.98
N GLN A 451 26.62 12.02 -2.94
CA GLN A 451 27.17 12.10 -1.58
C GLN A 451 26.18 11.59 -0.52
N SER A 452 25.51 10.47 -0.80
CA SER A 452 24.90 9.62 0.25
C SER A 452 25.79 8.41 0.52
N ALA A 453 27.07 8.66 0.84
CA ALA A 453 27.99 7.65 1.36
C ALA A 453 29.18 8.28 2.08
N ARG A 454 28.94 9.24 3.00
CA ARG A 454 29.83 9.60 4.13
C ARG A 454 29.14 10.68 4.97
N GLY A 455 29.09 10.43 6.29
CA GLY A 455 28.27 11.16 7.24
C GLY A 455 28.47 12.68 7.26
N SER A 456 27.39 13.39 7.57
CA SER A 456 27.39 14.84 7.74
C SER A 456 26.78 15.21 9.10
N LEU A 457 27.60 15.88 9.92
CA LEU A 457 27.13 16.77 10.98
C LEU A 457 26.61 18.07 10.33
N PRO A 458 25.61 18.75 10.90
CA PRO A 458 24.99 19.90 10.26
C PRO A 458 25.90 21.14 10.31
N ALA A 459 26.10 21.77 9.15
CA ALA A 459 26.68 23.09 9.03
C ALA A 459 25.56 24.14 8.95
N SER A 460 25.68 25.20 9.77
CA SER A 460 24.81 26.38 9.76
C SER A 460 25.46 27.49 8.91
N THR A 461 24.68 28.08 8.01
CA THR A 461 24.94 29.34 7.29
C THR A 461 24.71 30.53 8.23
N GLY A 462 25.46 31.64 8.28
CA GLY A 462 26.62 32.12 7.54
C GLY A 462 26.96 33.57 7.98
N THR A 463 28.04 34.09 7.39
CA THR A 463 28.42 35.52 7.19
C THR A 463 28.92 36.39 8.35
N ALA A 464 29.93 37.20 8.02
CA ALA A 464 30.97 37.77 8.87
C ALA A 464 30.67 39.18 9.42
N THR A 465 31.22 39.46 10.62
CA THR A 465 31.75 40.79 11.03
C THR A 465 32.85 40.62 12.08
N SER A 466 33.89 41.43 11.93
CA SER A 466 35.09 41.50 12.76
C SER A 466 34.87 42.25 14.08
N GLY A 467 35.53 41.79 15.15
CA GLY A 467 36.08 42.67 16.19
C GLY A 467 35.41 42.70 17.57
N LEU A 468 36.29 42.49 18.57
CA LEU A 468 36.26 42.95 19.96
C LEU A 468 35.77 41.98 21.06
N GLU A 469 36.66 41.88 22.06
CA GLU A 469 36.59 41.22 23.35
C GLU A 469 35.38 41.65 24.19
N GLY A 470 34.91 40.74 25.07
CA GLY A 470 34.02 41.14 26.16
C GLY A 470 33.16 39.99 26.70
N ASP A 471 33.62 39.41 27.80
CA ASP A 471 32.79 38.67 28.75
C ASP A 471 31.67 39.57 29.31
N LEU A 472 30.48 39.00 29.57
CA LEU A 472 29.49 39.36 30.61
C LEU A 472 28.11 38.70 30.36
N ALA A 473 27.88 37.62 31.10
CA ALA A 473 26.71 37.27 31.92
C ALA A 473 25.25 37.73 31.57
N ALA A 474 24.36 36.73 31.70
CA ALA A 474 23.06 36.74 32.38
C ALA A 474 21.84 37.44 31.73
N THR A 475 20.83 36.65 31.36
CA THR A 475 19.61 36.40 32.18
C THR A 475 18.69 35.39 31.49
N GLY A 476 17.94 34.60 32.26
CA GLY A 476 16.76 33.90 31.76
C GLY A 476 16.68 32.39 31.97
N GLY A 477 17.16 31.86 33.09
CA GLY A 477 16.81 30.51 33.52
C GLY A 477 15.43 30.48 34.19
N SER A 478 14.49 29.71 33.64
CA SER A 478 13.34 29.20 34.39
C SER A 478 13.21 27.69 34.15
N SER A 479 13.63 26.96 35.19
CA SER A 479 13.27 25.62 35.63
C SER A 479 12.00 24.99 35.05
N THR A 480 12.14 23.83 34.39
CA THR A 480 11.47 22.57 34.76
C THR A 480 12.09 21.37 34.02
N THR A 481 13.04 20.76 34.72
CA THR A 481 13.52 19.38 34.78
C THR A 481 13.21 18.35 33.67
N PRO A 482 14.21 17.56 33.24
CA PRO A 482 14.10 16.40 32.35
C PRO A 482 13.42 15.23 33.05
N MET A 483 12.31 14.71 32.52
CA MET A 483 11.65 13.50 33.03
C MET A 483 10.81 12.81 31.94
N ILE A 484 11.42 12.38 30.82
CA ILE A 484 10.83 11.35 29.94
C ILE A 484 11.93 10.41 29.41
N ALA A 485 12.70 9.81 30.33
CA ALA A 485 13.63 8.73 30.02
C ALA A 485 13.67 7.65 31.12
N ALA A 486 12.61 7.55 31.94
CA ALA A 486 12.54 6.61 33.07
C ALA A 486 11.16 5.95 33.23
N LEU A 487 10.47 5.63 32.12
CA LEU A 487 9.20 4.88 32.15
C LEU A 487 9.13 3.69 31.17
N ALA A 488 10.27 3.21 30.65
CA ALA A 488 10.32 2.01 29.81
C ALA A 488 10.90 0.76 30.51
N VAL A 489 11.48 0.89 31.71
CA VAL A 489 12.10 -0.23 32.46
C VAL A 489 11.24 -0.73 33.63
N GLY A 490 10.18 0.00 34.01
CA GLY A 490 9.29 -0.37 35.13
C GLY A 490 8.25 -1.45 34.82
N PHE A 491 7.79 -1.58 33.56
CA PHE A 491 6.73 -2.53 33.19
C PHE A 491 7.24 -3.94 32.82
N LEU A 492 8.54 -4.09 32.54
CA LEU A 492 9.16 -5.37 32.21
C LEU A 492 9.48 -6.23 33.46
N VAL A 493 9.58 -5.62 34.64
CA VAL A 493 9.84 -6.35 35.90
C VAL A 493 8.53 -6.86 36.54
N ILE A 494 7.40 -6.17 36.32
CA ILE A 494 6.09 -6.58 36.86
C ILE A 494 5.43 -7.66 35.98
N GLY A 495 5.66 -7.64 34.65
CA GLY A 495 5.17 -8.68 33.73
C GLY A 495 5.94 -10.01 33.80
N GLY A 496 7.23 -9.99 34.18
CA GLY A 496 8.04 -11.21 34.33
C GLY A 496 7.77 -12.00 35.62
N GLY A 497 7.32 -11.33 36.69
CA GLY A 497 7.08 -11.95 38.00
C GLY A 497 5.83 -12.84 38.07
N THR A 498 4.80 -12.53 37.29
CA THR A 498 3.52 -13.28 37.29
C THR A 498 3.58 -14.58 36.49
N LEU A 499 4.35 -14.64 35.41
CA LEU A 499 4.52 -15.86 34.60
C LEU A 499 5.42 -16.91 35.29
N PHE A 500 6.39 -16.50 36.11
CA PHE A 500 7.27 -17.43 36.83
C PHE A 500 6.58 -18.11 38.03
N VAL A 501 5.60 -17.45 38.65
CA VAL A 501 4.87 -18.00 39.81
C VAL A 501 3.72 -18.92 39.41
N LEU A 502 3.14 -18.75 38.21
CA LEU A 502 2.11 -19.66 37.69
C LEU A 502 2.71 -20.98 37.17
N ARG A 503 3.91 -20.95 36.58
CA ARG A 503 4.60 -22.17 36.09
C ARG A 503 5.11 -23.09 37.19
N ARG A 504 5.24 -22.60 38.43
CA ARG A 504 5.71 -23.40 39.58
C ARG A 504 4.57 -24.12 40.33
N LYS A 505 3.32 -23.82 40.02
CA LYS A 505 2.14 -24.49 40.62
C LYS A 505 1.59 -25.66 39.80
N GLU A 506 1.93 -25.77 38.51
CA GLU A 506 1.53 -26.91 37.67
C GLU A 506 2.50 -28.11 37.76
N ALA A 507 3.73 -27.92 38.26
CA ALA A 507 4.71 -28.99 38.44
C ALA A 507 4.65 -29.71 39.80
N ALA A 508 3.67 -29.40 40.65
CA ALA A 508 3.51 -29.99 42.00
C ALA A 508 2.18 -30.75 42.18
N GLY A 509 1.58 -31.23 41.09
CA GLY A 509 0.28 -31.90 41.08
C GLY A 509 0.22 -33.14 40.18
N GLN A 510 1.18 -34.06 40.31
CA GLN A 510 1.05 -35.42 39.76
C GLN A 510 1.59 -36.44 40.78
N PRO A 511 0.73 -37.19 41.48
CA PRO A 511 1.13 -38.39 42.19
C PRO A 511 1.21 -39.57 41.22
N GLY A 512 2.29 -40.35 41.33
CA GLY A 512 2.47 -41.58 40.58
C GLY A 512 1.49 -42.68 40.98
N ALA A 513 0.97 -43.37 39.96
CA ALA A 513 0.62 -44.79 39.91
C ALA A 513 0.40 -45.14 38.43
#